data_AF-A0A9X6VW34-F1
#
_entry.id   AF-A0A9X6VW34-F1
#
_cell.length_a   1.000
_cell.length_b   1.000
_cell.length_c   1.000
_cell.angle_alpha   90.00
_cell.angle_beta   90.00
_cell.angle_gamma   90.00
#
_symmetry.space_group_name_H-M   'P 1'
#
loop_
_entity.id
_entity.type
_entity.pdbx_description
1 polymer ?
#
loop_
_entity_poly.entity_id
_entity_poly.type
_entity_poly.pdbx_seq_one_letter_code
_entity_poly.pdbx_strand_id
1 'polypeptide(L)'
;MNILRRIRGFVSIEAVVSMSAILIVVFLGIGFISYMYPKLTLEKEVHLLAQKAKVQGGLTNQQSEPINSDLEIFYKKMQEKGYKREDVNVIAKTYTGGLNCIGVTPINGEGLNYIKKDSKDPIEITVTLPANKQGLLGAFAFFNYKDKSSNVYIFKETVMSERW
;
A
#
# COMPACT_ATOMS: atom_id res chain seq x y z
N MET A 1 47.04 -42.27 -25.75
CA MET A 1 47.47 -40.90 -26.09
C MET A 1 46.30 -40.18 -26.76
N ASN A 2 45.90 -39.04 -26.19
CA ASN A 2 45.05 -37.98 -26.74
C ASN A 2 43.61 -38.27 -27.19
N ILE A 3 42.66 -38.17 -26.23
CA ILE A 3 41.30 -37.65 -26.51
C ILE A 3 40.95 -36.64 -25.39
N LEU A 4 41.71 -35.55 -25.31
CA LEU A 4 41.24 -34.31 -24.70
C LEU A 4 40.93 -33.36 -25.87
N ARG A 5 39.76 -33.58 -26.49
CA ARG A 5 39.24 -32.70 -27.54
C ARG A 5 38.81 -31.40 -26.86
N ARG A 6 39.68 -30.41 -26.96
CA ARG A 6 39.57 -29.06 -26.41
C ARG A 6 38.31 -28.35 -26.94
N ILE A 7 37.25 -28.28 -26.14
CA ILE A 7 36.11 -27.39 -26.39
C ILE A 7 36.47 -26.02 -25.79
N ARG A 8 37.23 -25.22 -26.55
CA ARG A 8 37.35 -23.78 -26.27
C ARG A 8 36.08 -23.12 -26.81
N GLY A 9 35.03 -23.09 -25.99
CA GLY A 9 33.85 -22.28 -26.26
C GLY A 9 34.23 -20.81 -26.19
N PHE A 10 34.58 -20.20 -27.31
CA PHE A 10 34.75 -18.76 -27.41
C PHE A 10 33.35 -18.14 -27.36
N VAL A 11 32.91 -17.75 -26.17
CA VAL A 11 31.75 -16.86 -26.02
C VAL A 11 32.19 -15.51 -26.58
N SER A 12 31.54 -15.05 -27.66
CA SER A 12 31.80 -13.72 -28.24
C SER A 12 31.59 -12.65 -27.16
N ILE A 13 32.46 -11.64 -27.11
CA ILE A 13 32.34 -10.50 -26.17
C ILE A 13 30.94 -9.87 -26.28
N GLU A 14 30.38 -9.80 -27.48
CA GLU A 14 29.02 -9.31 -27.74
C GLU A 14 27.93 -10.16 -27.04
N ALA A 15 28.13 -11.47 -26.94
CA ALA A 15 27.21 -12.35 -26.24
C ALA A 15 27.26 -12.13 -24.72
N VAL A 16 28.45 -11.87 -24.15
CA VAL A 16 28.61 -11.51 -22.73
C VAL A 16 27.94 -10.17 -22.43
N VAL A 17 28.13 -9.18 -23.30
CA VAL A 17 27.50 -7.85 -23.18
C VAL A 17 25.98 -7.96 -23.29
N SER A 18 25.46 -8.74 -24.25
CA SER A 18 24.02 -8.96 -24.43
C SER A 18 23.38 -9.66 -23.25
N MET A 19 24.00 -10.72 -22.72
CA MET A 19 23.51 -11.40 -21.51
C MET A 19 23.53 -10.48 -20.28
N SER A 20 24.55 -9.65 -20.14
CA SER A 20 24.66 -8.68 -19.05
C SER A 20 23.54 -7.63 -19.14
N ALA A 21 23.24 -7.13 -20.33
CA ALA A 21 22.12 -6.20 -20.55
C ALA A 21 20.77 -6.83 -20.17
N ILE A 22 20.54 -8.09 -20.56
CA ILE A 22 19.32 -8.83 -20.19
C ILE A 22 19.23 -8.98 -18.66
N LEU A 23 20.32 -9.36 -18.00
CA LEU A 23 20.35 -9.49 -16.54
C LEU A 23 20.02 -8.18 -15.83
N ILE A 24 20.56 -7.05 -16.31
CA ILE A 24 20.24 -5.73 -15.75
C ILE A 24 18.73 -5.45 -15.86
N VAL A 25 18.12 -5.70 -17.02
CA VAL A 25 16.68 -5.49 -17.22
C VAL A 25 15.86 -6.41 -16.30
N VAL A 26 16.26 -7.67 -16.15
CA VAL A 26 15.61 -8.62 -15.24
C VAL A 26 15.70 -8.15 -13.79
N PHE A 27 16.87 -7.70 -13.32
CA PHE A 27 17.04 -7.19 -11.96
C PHE A 27 16.23 -5.91 -11.71
N LEU A 28 16.18 -5.00 -12.67
CA LEU A 28 15.31 -3.82 -12.59
C LEU A 28 13.84 -4.21 -12.53
N GLY A 29 13.41 -5.19 -13.33
CA GLY A 29 12.05 -5.73 -13.31
C GLY A 29 11.68 -6.35 -11.95
N ILE A 30 12.58 -7.16 -11.38
CA ILE A 30 12.41 -7.74 -10.04
C ILE A 30 12.31 -6.62 -9.00
N GLY A 31 13.22 -5.64 -9.02
CA GLY A 31 13.17 -4.50 -8.10
C GLY A 31 11.86 -3.72 -8.19
N PHE A 32 11.36 -3.49 -9.40
CA PHE A 32 10.07 -2.84 -9.62
C PHE A 32 8.91 -3.65 -9.05
N ILE A 33 8.82 -4.95 -9.36
CA ILE A 33 7.75 -5.82 -8.88
C ILE A 33 7.81 -5.97 -7.35
N SER A 34 9.00 -6.07 -6.77
CA SER A 34 9.16 -6.29 -5.34
C SER A 34 8.92 -5.05 -4.49
N TYR A 35 9.13 -3.84 -5.03
CA TYR A 35 9.01 -2.59 -4.25
C TYR A 35 7.89 -1.66 -4.72
N MET A 36 7.80 -1.38 -6.02
CA MET A 36 6.84 -0.40 -6.55
C MET A 36 5.42 -0.96 -6.59
N TYR A 37 5.25 -2.20 -7.06
CA TYR A 37 3.92 -2.79 -7.21
C TYR A 37 3.13 -2.90 -5.89
N PRO A 38 3.70 -3.39 -4.77
CA PRO A 38 3.00 -3.42 -3.48
C PRO A 38 2.63 -2.02 -2.99
N LYS A 39 3.56 -1.05 -3.13
CA LYS A 39 3.32 0.33 -2.73
C LYS A 39 2.16 0.96 -3.50
N LEU A 40 2.16 0.85 -4.83
CA LEU A 40 1.08 1.37 -5.69
C LEU A 40 -0.27 0.72 -5.37
N THR A 41 -0.25 -0.59 -5.08
CA THR A 41 -1.47 -1.31 -4.71
C THR A 41 -2.03 -0.80 -3.38
N LEU A 42 -1.19 -0.57 -2.38
CA LEU A 42 -1.60 -0.02 -1.08
C LEU A 42 -2.12 1.41 -1.20
N GLU A 43 -1.41 2.25 -1.95
CA GLU A 43 -1.79 3.63 -2.22
C GLU A 43 -3.18 3.70 -2.88
N LYS A 44 -3.46 2.80 -3.82
CA LYS A 44 -4.79 2.67 -4.43
C LYS A 44 -5.88 2.30 -3.41
N GLU A 45 -5.62 1.39 -2.47
CA GLU A 45 -6.63 1.01 -1.46
C GLU A 45 -6.89 2.14 -0.47
N VAL A 46 -5.85 2.88 -0.07
CA VAL A 46 -5.99 4.08 0.76
C VAL A 46 -6.78 5.16 0.01
N HIS A 47 -6.52 5.34 -1.27
CA HIS A 47 -7.29 6.23 -2.13
C HIS A 47 -8.77 5.85 -2.22
N LEU A 48 -9.07 4.57 -2.41
CA LEU A 48 -10.46 4.11 -2.41
C LEU A 48 -11.13 4.36 -1.05
N LEU A 49 -10.42 4.15 0.05
CA LEU A 49 -10.92 4.47 1.39
C LEU A 49 -11.20 5.97 1.54
N ALA A 50 -10.33 6.83 1.01
CA ALA A 50 -10.51 8.27 1.02
C ALA A 50 -11.69 8.73 0.14
N GLN A 51 -11.89 8.13 -1.02
CA GLN A 51 -13.08 8.40 -1.86
C GLN A 51 -14.37 8.00 -1.15
N LYS A 52 -14.39 6.89 -0.41
CA LYS A 52 -15.55 6.55 0.41
C LYS A 52 -15.79 7.57 1.51
N ALA A 53 -14.73 8.02 2.18
CA ALA A 53 -14.84 9.05 3.21
C ALA A 53 -15.38 10.37 2.66
N LYS A 54 -14.96 10.75 1.46
CA LYS A 54 -15.47 11.91 0.73
C LYS A 54 -16.98 11.85 0.53
N VAL A 55 -17.51 10.71 0.08
CA VAL A 55 -18.93 10.53 -0.20
C VAL A 55 -19.77 10.48 1.08
N GLN A 56 -19.28 9.79 2.12
CA GLN A 56 -20.01 9.62 3.38
C GLN A 56 -19.85 10.78 4.37
N GLY A 57 -18.84 11.65 4.18
CA GLY A 57 -18.44 12.66 5.17
C GLY A 57 -17.60 12.10 6.32
N GLY A 58 -16.89 10.98 6.10
CA GLY A 58 -16.06 10.26 7.07
C GLY A 58 -16.10 8.75 6.83
N LEU A 59 -15.52 7.95 7.73
CA LEU A 59 -15.45 6.50 7.62
C LEU A 59 -16.40 5.80 8.60
N THR A 60 -17.15 4.80 8.15
CA THR A 60 -17.99 3.98 9.04
C THR A 60 -17.17 2.94 9.81
N ASN A 61 -17.55 2.67 11.05
CA ASN A 61 -16.97 1.62 11.89
C ASN A 61 -18.00 0.52 12.19
N GLN A 62 -17.61 -0.56 12.84
CA GLN A 62 -18.54 -1.65 13.21
C GLN A 62 -19.74 -1.19 14.04
N GLN A 63 -19.63 -0.08 14.76
CA GLN A 63 -20.71 0.45 15.60
C GLN A 63 -21.73 1.22 14.75
N SER A 64 -21.26 2.04 13.81
CA SER A 64 -22.13 2.87 12.96
C SER A 64 -22.70 2.10 11.77
N GLU A 65 -22.01 1.06 11.30
CA GLU A 65 -22.49 0.18 10.23
C GLU A 65 -21.99 -1.27 10.42
N PRO A 66 -22.74 -2.13 11.14
CA PRO A 66 -22.27 -3.48 11.52
C PRO A 66 -22.00 -4.42 10.33
N ILE A 67 -22.69 -4.23 9.20
CA ILE A 67 -22.65 -5.16 8.06
C ILE A 67 -21.60 -4.74 7.02
N ASN A 68 -21.51 -3.44 6.71
CA ASN A 68 -20.72 -2.91 5.59
C ASN A 68 -19.71 -1.81 6.02
N SER A 69 -19.21 -1.87 7.25
CA SER A 69 -18.23 -0.90 7.75
C SER A 69 -17.02 -0.77 6.81
N ASP A 70 -16.71 0.46 6.44
CA ASP A 70 -15.60 0.76 5.54
C ASP A 70 -14.25 0.37 6.12
N LEU A 71 -14.06 0.58 7.42
CA LEU A 71 -12.85 0.15 8.12
C LEU A 71 -12.71 -1.37 8.14
N GLU A 72 -13.78 -2.12 8.39
CA GLU A 72 -13.72 -3.58 8.38
C GLU A 72 -13.41 -4.16 7.01
N ILE A 73 -14.04 -3.61 5.97
CA ILE A 73 -13.76 -3.99 4.58
C ILE A 73 -12.30 -3.71 4.25
N PHE A 74 -11.77 -2.55 4.67
CA PHE A 74 -10.37 -2.21 4.49
C PHE A 74 -9.44 -3.18 5.22
N TYR A 75 -9.68 -3.46 6.51
CA TYR A 75 -8.88 -4.40 7.28
C TYR A 75 -8.90 -5.81 6.68
N LYS A 76 -10.06 -6.29 6.21
CA LYS A 76 -10.17 -7.59 5.53
C LYS A 76 -9.32 -7.64 4.26
N LYS A 77 -9.37 -6.59 3.43
CA LYS A 77 -8.52 -6.49 2.23
C LYS A 77 -7.03 -6.46 2.57
N MET A 78 -6.64 -5.80 3.66
CA MET A 78 -5.25 -5.80 4.13
C MET A 78 -4.82 -7.20 4.60
N GLN A 79 -5.69 -7.93 5.28
CA GLN A 79 -5.45 -9.34 5.66
C GLN A 79 -5.28 -10.26 4.46
N GLU A 80 -6.11 -10.11 3.42
CA GLU A 80 -5.96 -10.84 2.15
C GLU A 80 -4.61 -10.58 1.47
N LYS A 81 -4.01 -9.41 1.70
CA LYS A 81 -2.67 -9.04 1.21
C LYS A 81 -1.53 -9.43 2.17
N GLY A 82 -1.84 -10.15 3.25
CA GLY A 82 -0.88 -10.69 4.22
C GLY A 82 -0.52 -9.76 5.38
N TYR A 83 -1.25 -8.65 5.58
CA TYR A 83 -1.05 -7.78 6.74
C TYR A 83 -1.89 -8.25 7.93
N LYS A 84 -1.33 -8.18 9.13
CA LYS A 84 -2.11 -8.40 10.35
C LYS A 84 -2.92 -7.15 10.67
N ARG A 85 -4.09 -7.33 11.27
CA ARG A 85 -5.00 -6.22 11.54
C ARG A 85 -4.39 -5.24 12.55
N GLU A 86 -3.78 -5.77 13.58
CA GLU A 86 -3.11 -5.04 14.66
C GLU A 86 -1.95 -4.15 14.17
N ASP A 87 -1.36 -4.48 13.02
CA ASP A 87 -0.26 -3.72 12.45
C ASP A 87 -0.76 -2.59 11.52
N VAL A 88 -2.04 -2.57 11.18
CA VAL A 88 -2.65 -1.56 10.32
C VAL A 88 -3.39 -0.54 11.18
N ASN A 89 -2.91 0.70 11.19
CA ASN A 89 -3.54 1.79 11.90
C ASN A 89 -4.16 2.79 10.91
N VAL A 90 -5.45 3.05 11.05
CA VAL A 90 -6.19 4.03 10.25
C VAL A 90 -6.66 5.15 11.18
N ILE A 91 -6.24 6.39 10.86
CA ILE A 91 -6.68 7.60 11.54
C ILE A 91 -7.39 8.46 10.51
N ALA A 92 -8.62 8.88 10.79
CA ALA A 92 -9.33 9.87 9.98
C ALA A 92 -9.76 11.03 10.88
N LYS A 93 -9.32 12.23 10.54
CA LYS A 93 -9.63 13.44 11.30
C LYS A 93 -9.79 14.64 10.39
N THR A 94 -10.50 15.67 10.83
CA THR A 94 -10.49 16.93 10.08
C THR A 94 -9.14 17.62 10.21
N TYR A 95 -8.70 18.27 9.13
CA TYR A 95 -7.35 18.83 9.03
C TYR A 95 -7.19 20.04 9.96
N THR A 96 -8.21 20.88 10.06
CA THR A 96 -8.17 22.14 10.81
C THR A 96 -8.73 21.96 12.22
N GLY A 97 -9.88 21.29 12.35
CA GLY A 97 -10.58 21.10 13.61
C GLY A 97 -10.14 19.88 14.43
N GLY A 98 -9.40 18.93 13.84
CA GLY A 98 -8.97 17.70 14.50
C GLY A 98 -10.13 16.79 14.93
N LEU A 99 -11.33 16.99 14.37
CA LEU A 99 -12.51 16.20 14.73
C LEU A 99 -12.34 14.77 14.21
N ASN A 100 -12.69 13.78 15.02
CA ASN A 100 -12.62 12.39 14.60
C ASN A 100 -13.67 12.12 13.50
N CYS A 101 -13.22 11.60 12.36
CA CYS A 101 -14.06 11.26 11.21
C CYS A 101 -14.29 9.75 11.08
N ILE A 102 -14.12 8.99 12.17
CA ILE A 102 -14.39 7.55 12.23
C ILE A 102 -15.71 7.30 12.99
N GLY A 103 -16.50 6.33 12.53
CA GLY A 103 -17.80 5.99 13.10
C GLY A 103 -18.91 6.93 12.65
N VAL A 104 -18.77 7.52 11.45
CA VAL A 104 -19.82 8.38 10.89
C VAL A 104 -21.06 7.55 10.55
N THR A 105 -22.22 8.21 10.55
CA THR A 105 -23.47 7.63 10.08
C THR A 105 -23.32 7.29 8.58
N PRO A 106 -23.71 6.09 8.11
CA PRO A 106 -23.66 5.77 6.68
C PRO A 106 -24.54 6.72 5.86
N ILE A 107 -24.28 6.84 4.55
CA ILE A 107 -24.98 7.80 3.68
C ILE A 107 -26.51 7.59 3.63
N ASN A 108 -26.95 6.33 3.74
CA ASN A 108 -28.36 5.94 3.76
C ASN A 108 -28.90 5.71 5.19
N GLY A 109 -28.15 6.08 6.22
CA GLY A 109 -28.55 5.91 7.62
C GLY A 109 -29.27 7.12 8.18
N GLU A 110 -30.15 6.88 9.16
CA GLU A 110 -30.81 7.93 9.92
C GLU A 110 -29.86 8.48 10.99
N GLY A 111 -29.17 9.57 10.69
CA GLY A 111 -28.26 10.22 11.64
C GLY A 111 -27.50 11.42 11.06
N LEU A 112 -27.00 12.28 11.94
CA LEU A 112 -26.32 13.54 11.59
C LEU A 112 -24.82 13.53 11.91
N ASN A 113 -24.27 12.37 12.30
CA ASN A 113 -22.87 12.25 12.65
C ASN A 113 -22.01 12.07 11.40
N TYR A 114 -21.73 13.16 10.69
CA TYR A 114 -20.86 13.19 9.53
C TYR A 114 -20.32 14.62 9.29
N ILE A 115 -19.21 14.73 8.56
CA ILE A 115 -18.67 16.02 8.15
C ILE A 115 -19.45 16.51 6.93
N LYS A 116 -20.10 17.66 7.05
CA LYS A 116 -20.83 18.31 5.96
C LYS A 116 -19.87 19.00 5.00
N LYS A 117 -20.23 19.07 3.73
CA LYS A 117 -19.54 19.87 2.71
C LYS A 117 -19.37 21.33 3.12
N ASP A 118 -20.39 21.90 3.77
CA ASP A 118 -20.39 23.30 4.21
C ASP A 118 -19.42 23.61 5.35
N SER A 119 -18.91 22.58 6.04
CA SER A 119 -17.90 22.75 7.10
C SER A 119 -16.58 23.32 6.56
N LYS A 120 -16.32 23.15 5.26
CA LYS A 120 -15.07 23.56 4.58
C LYS A 120 -13.80 23.04 5.27
N ASP A 121 -13.90 22.01 6.11
CA ASP A 121 -12.77 21.39 6.80
C ASP A 121 -12.43 20.06 6.12
N PRO A 122 -11.27 19.94 5.44
CA PRO A 122 -10.89 18.70 4.78
C PRO A 122 -10.72 17.56 5.78
N ILE A 123 -11.03 16.33 5.36
CA ILE A 123 -10.79 15.10 6.10
C ILE A 123 -9.40 14.59 5.70
N GLU A 124 -8.49 14.49 6.65
CA GLU A 124 -7.19 13.83 6.50
C GLU A 124 -7.30 12.38 6.97
N ILE A 125 -6.97 11.45 6.08
CA ILE A 125 -6.87 10.02 6.36
C ILE A 125 -5.40 9.64 6.32
N THR A 126 -4.91 9.18 7.46
CA THR A 126 -3.57 8.65 7.62
C THR A 126 -3.65 7.15 7.85
N VAL A 127 -3.08 6.36 6.95
CA VAL A 127 -2.97 4.92 7.09
C VAL A 127 -1.50 4.57 7.30
N THR A 128 -1.23 3.86 8.39
CA THR A 128 0.09 3.40 8.80
C THR A 128 0.10 1.87 8.80
N LEU A 129 1.03 1.26 8.07
CA LEU A 129 1.12 -0.19 7.93
C LEU A 129 2.58 -0.64 7.79
N PRO A 130 2.98 -1.81 8.31
CA PRO A 130 4.36 -2.26 8.25
C PRO A 130 4.76 -2.52 6.80
N ALA A 131 6.01 -2.24 6.45
CA ALA A 131 6.52 -2.66 5.16
C ALA A 131 6.69 -4.19 5.17
N ASN A 132 5.93 -4.90 4.33
CA ASN A 132 6.13 -6.34 4.16
C ASN A 132 7.44 -6.59 3.39
N LYS A 133 8.55 -6.69 4.13
CA LYS A 133 9.91 -6.89 3.60
C LYS A 133 10.24 -8.35 3.29
N GLN A 134 9.35 -9.30 3.62
CA GLN A 134 9.67 -10.74 3.56
C GLN A 134 9.98 -11.22 2.13
N GLY A 135 9.29 -10.68 1.11
CA GLY A 135 9.58 -11.01 -0.30
C GLY A 135 10.91 -10.44 -0.81
N LEU A 136 11.29 -9.23 -0.38
CA LEU A 136 12.54 -8.57 -0.76
C LEU A 136 13.75 -9.19 -0.07
N LEU A 137 13.64 -9.49 1.22
CA LEU A 137 14.73 -10.08 2.00
C LEU A 137 15.14 -11.45 1.48
N GLY A 138 14.21 -12.25 0.92
CA GLY A 138 14.56 -13.54 0.31
C GLY A 138 15.46 -13.42 -0.92
N ALA A 139 15.22 -12.44 -1.79
CA ALA A 139 16.05 -12.20 -2.98
C ALA A 139 17.40 -11.53 -2.62
N PHE A 140 17.41 -10.65 -1.62
CA PHE A 140 18.62 -9.95 -1.18
C PHE A 140 19.41 -10.64 -0.06
N ALA A 141 18.90 -11.75 0.49
CA ALA A 141 19.63 -12.59 1.46
C ALA A 141 20.96 -13.09 0.89
N PHE A 142 20.99 -13.41 -0.40
CA PHE A 142 22.21 -13.78 -1.13
C PHE A 142 23.29 -12.68 -1.14
N PHE A 143 22.90 -11.41 -0.94
CA PHE A 143 23.80 -10.25 -0.99
C PHE A 143 24.17 -9.71 0.40
N ASN A 144 23.81 -10.42 1.48
CA ASN A 144 24.13 -10.04 2.87
C ASN A 144 23.68 -8.61 3.23
N TYR A 145 22.59 -8.16 2.61
CA TYR A 145 22.08 -6.80 2.74
C TYR A 145 21.42 -6.60 4.12
N LYS A 146 21.94 -5.64 4.90
CA LYS A 146 21.34 -5.21 6.17
C LYS A 146 20.53 -3.94 5.94
N ASP A 147 19.20 -4.09 5.97
CA ASP A 147 18.28 -3.00 5.74
C ASP A 147 18.24 -2.01 6.92
N LYS A 148 18.33 -0.70 6.63
CA LYS A 148 18.21 0.42 7.58
C LYS A 148 16.94 1.27 7.36
N SER A 149 16.09 0.92 6.39
CA SER A 149 14.91 1.71 6.04
C SER A 149 13.78 1.57 7.06
N SER A 150 12.98 2.62 7.26
CA SER A 150 11.84 2.61 8.18
C SER A 150 10.90 1.44 7.88
N ASN A 151 10.54 0.67 8.90
CA ASN A 151 9.75 -0.55 8.77
C ASN A 151 8.26 -0.32 8.50
N VAL A 152 7.85 0.90 8.13
CA VAL A 152 6.45 1.32 8.09
C VAL A 152 6.20 2.23 6.90
N TYR A 153 5.12 1.97 6.16
CA TYR A 153 4.55 2.86 5.18
C TYR A 153 3.50 3.76 5.85
N ILE A 154 3.59 5.06 5.59
CA ILE A 154 2.61 6.06 6.02
C ILE A 154 2.02 6.69 4.76
N PHE A 155 0.74 6.41 4.52
CA PHE A 155 -0.03 7.03 3.44
C PHE A 155 -0.92 8.11 4.04
N LYS A 156 -0.90 9.28 3.43
CA LYS A 156 -1.74 10.41 3.82
C LYS A 156 -2.53 10.89 2.63
N GLU A 157 -3.83 10.97 2.80
CA GLU A 157 -4.72 11.51 1.78
C GLU A 157 -5.71 12.49 2.41
N THR A 158 -5.97 13.59 1.71
CA THR A 158 -6.85 14.64 2.18
C THR A 158 -7.99 14.82 1.20
N VAL A 159 -9.23 14.73 1.67
CA VAL A 159 -10.43 14.83 0.86
C VAL A 159 -11.43 15.80 1.46
N MET A 160 -12.16 16.53 0.62
CA MET A 160 -13.31 17.32 1.06
C MET A 160 -14.58 16.50 1.03
N SER A 161 -15.45 16.65 2.03
CA SER A 161 -16.75 15.97 2.05
C SER A 161 -17.67 16.46 0.93
N GLU A 162 -18.39 15.54 0.31
CA GLU A 162 -19.45 15.81 -0.68
C GLU A 162 -20.86 15.73 -0.09
N ARG A 163 -20.98 15.31 1.17
CA ARG A 163 -22.26 15.08 1.84
C ARG A 163 -22.86 16.38 2.40
N TRP A 164 -24.16 16.58 2.19
CA TRP A 164 -24.94 17.72 2.67
C TRP A 164 -25.59 17.46 4.03
#